data_AF-A0A1Y2GTU1-F1
#
_entry.id   AF-A0A1Y2GTU1-F1
#
_cell.length_a   1.000
_cell.length_b   1.000
_cell.length_c   1.000
_cell.angle_alpha   90.00
_cell.angle_beta   90.00
_cell.angle_gamma   90.00
#
_symmetry.space_group_name_H-M   'P 1'
#
loop_
_entity.id
_entity.type
_entity.pdbx_description
1 polymer ?
#
loop_
_entity_poly.entity_id
_entity_poly.type
_entity_poly.pdbx_seq_one_letter_code
_entity_poly.pdbx_strand_id
1 'polypeptide(L)'
;MTTRTIKQDAGLIPTLEEHILQLVDHEAWLDAQIAELEFAINHAGEIADTAIPNDNISLDEIRATTEMRIDMLKQELIVATSLETVRTKVIDSAHAYHIILKSLFKDDHDERALASAIQERDDAVSQYLHIHKELQRTRHDLSETQRKTLDLQDENRKVLQLLSDESREAKEASKTTDTSANQQKTKKMKEELKKIMIKYNVLANVLQGLLLESNVDWANDPHFLEVMLKLQHSDE
;
A
#
# COMPACT_ATOMS: atom_id res chain seq x y z
N MET A 1 -79.86 20.59 -26.60
CA MET A 1 -79.34 21.86 -27.14
C MET A 1 -78.78 22.65 -25.96
N THR A 2 -77.47 22.54 -25.69
CA THR A 2 -76.40 23.48 -26.13
C THR A 2 -76.62 24.87 -25.51
N THR A 3 -75.74 25.45 -24.68
CA THR A 3 -74.27 25.45 -24.71
C THR A 3 -73.66 25.70 -23.34
N ARG A 4 -72.54 25.02 -23.11
CA ARG A 4 -71.59 25.16 -22.00
C ARG A 4 -70.69 26.36 -22.31
N THR A 5 -70.80 27.45 -21.56
CA THR A 5 -69.87 28.58 -21.70
C THR A 5 -68.66 28.34 -20.81
N ILE A 6 -67.59 27.88 -21.45
CA ILE A 6 -66.25 27.76 -20.91
C ILE A 6 -65.75 29.19 -20.69
N LYS A 7 -65.59 29.62 -19.43
CA LYS A 7 -64.72 30.76 -19.11
C LYS A 7 -63.29 30.24 -19.25
N GLN A 8 -62.60 30.67 -20.30
CA GLN A 8 -61.18 30.46 -20.48
C GLN A 8 -60.42 31.30 -19.45
N ASP A 9 -59.56 30.65 -18.66
CA ASP A 9 -58.54 31.26 -17.82
C ASP A 9 -57.54 32.01 -18.71
N ALA A 10 -57.70 33.33 -18.81
CA ALA A 10 -56.74 34.24 -19.42
C ALA A 10 -55.70 34.71 -18.38
N GLY A 11 -55.04 33.77 -17.72
CA GLY A 11 -54.18 34.03 -16.55
C GLY A 11 -52.69 33.69 -16.70
N LEU A 12 -52.15 33.53 -17.91
CA LEU A 12 -50.75 33.12 -18.11
C LEU A 12 -50.06 33.79 -19.30
N ILE A 13 -50.00 35.12 -19.30
CA ILE A 13 -48.91 35.83 -19.98
C ILE A 13 -48.42 36.88 -18.99
N PRO A 14 -47.25 36.70 -18.33
CA PRO A 14 -46.64 37.79 -17.57
C PRO A 14 -46.44 38.94 -18.54
N THR A 15 -46.98 40.11 -18.20
CA THR A 15 -46.85 41.28 -19.07
C THR A 15 -45.37 41.59 -19.23
N LEU A 16 -44.97 42.15 -20.37
CA LEU A 16 -43.59 42.59 -20.65
C LEU A 16 -43.00 43.37 -19.46
N GLU A 17 -43.85 44.15 -18.78
CA GLU A 17 -43.56 44.93 -17.60
C GLU A 17 -43.12 44.10 -16.39
N GLU A 18 -43.75 42.95 -16.15
CA GLU A 18 -43.39 42.03 -15.05
C GLU A 18 -42.04 41.34 -15.32
N HIS A 19 -41.74 41.05 -16.58
CA HIS A 19 -40.42 40.53 -16.98
C HIS A 19 -39.31 41.59 -16.89
N ILE A 20 -39.62 42.84 -17.23
CA ILE A 20 -38.69 43.97 -17.05
C ILE A 20 -38.39 44.18 -15.55
N LEU A 21 -39.40 44.12 -14.68
CA LEU A 21 -39.22 44.21 -13.23
C LEU A 21 -38.33 43.09 -12.68
N GLN A 22 -38.55 41.84 -13.11
CA GLN A 22 -37.70 40.71 -12.71
C GLN A 22 -36.24 40.87 -13.16
N LEU A 23 -36.01 41.43 -14.35
CA LEU A 23 -34.66 41.69 -14.86
C LEU A 23 -33.96 42.80 -14.07
N VAL A 24 -34.68 43.86 -13.70
CA VAL A 24 -34.15 44.95 -12.87
C VAL A 24 -33.81 44.47 -11.45
N ASP A 25 -34.66 43.64 -10.85
CA ASP A 25 -34.39 43.03 -9.53
C ASP A 25 -33.17 42.10 -9.59
N HIS A 26 -33.00 41.36 -10.68
CA HIS A 26 -31.85 40.50 -10.89
C HIS A 26 -30.55 41.29 -11.15
N GLU A 27 -30.63 42.42 -11.87
CA GLU A 27 -29.51 43.34 -12.05
C GLU A 27 -29.05 43.94 -10.72
N ALA A 28 -29.99 44.41 -9.90
CA ALA A 28 -29.69 44.91 -8.56
C ALA A 28 -29.07 43.85 -7.64
N TRP A 29 -29.49 42.59 -7.79
CA TRP A 29 -28.90 41.47 -7.05
C TRP A 29 -27.46 41.19 -7.49
N LEU A 30 -27.18 41.22 -8.80
CA LEU A 30 -25.83 41.05 -9.34
C LEU A 30 -24.89 42.19 -8.90
N ASP A 31 -25.36 43.44 -8.92
CA ASP A 31 -24.57 44.59 -8.46
C ASP A 31 -24.21 44.49 -6.97
N ALA A 32 -25.15 44.03 -6.14
CA ALA A 32 -24.89 43.77 -4.73
C ALA A 32 -23.84 42.67 -4.53
N GLN A 33 -23.89 41.61 -5.35
CA GLN A 33 -22.93 40.52 -5.29
C GLN A 33 -21.54 40.94 -5.78
N ILE A 34 -21.45 41.80 -6.80
CA ILE A 34 -20.18 42.38 -7.25
C ILE A 34 -19.57 43.25 -6.16
N ALA A 35 -20.36 44.11 -5.51
CA ALA A 35 -19.88 44.94 -4.41
C ALA A 35 -19.35 44.12 -3.21
N GLU A 36 -19.99 43.00 -2.89
CA GLU A 36 -19.53 42.09 -1.84
C GLU A 36 -18.20 41.40 -2.22
N LEU A 37 -18.06 40.98 -3.48
CA LEU A 37 -16.82 40.39 -3.99
C LEU A 37 -15.68 41.41 -4.05
N GLU A 38 -15.94 42.64 -4.48
CA GLU A 38 -14.96 43.73 -4.46
C GLU A 38 -14.51 44.07 -3.04
N PHE A 39 -15.45 44.08 -2.08
CA PHE A 39 -15.13 44.25 -0.67
C PHE A 39 -14.24 43.11 -0.14
N ALA A 40 -14.55 41.86 -0.48
CA ALA A 40 -13.77 40.70 -0.09
C ALA A 40 -12.35 40.72 -0.68
N ILE A 41 -12.20 41.15 -1.94
CA ILE A 41 -10.89 41.28 -2.60
C ILE A 41 -10.05 42.39 -1.95
N ASN A 42 -10.65 43.54 -1.66
CA ASN A 42 -9.95 44.65 -1.00
C ASN A 42 -9.54 44.31 0.44
N HIS A 43 -10.40 43.60 1.19
CA HIS A 43 -10.05 43.08 2.52
C HIS A 43 -8.94 42.02 2.46
N ALA A 44 -8.93 41.16 1.44
CA ALA A 44 -7.83 40.21 1.25
C ALA A 44 -6.50 40.92 0.92
N GLY A 45 -6.55 42.07 0.24
CA GLY A 45 -5.39 42.93 -0.01
C GLY A 45 -4.83 43.60 1.25
N GLU A 46 -5.69 44.16 2.11
CA GLU A 46 -5.26 44.79 3.38
C GLU A 46 -4.67 43.78 4.39
N ILE A 47 -5.15 42.53 4.38
CA ILE A 47 -4.57 41.45 5.20
C ILE A 47 -3.18 41.04 4.67
N ALA A 48 -2.92 41.18 3.37
CA ALA A 48 -1.61 40.90 2.78
C ALA A 48 -0.57 42.01 3.08
N ASP A 49 -0.97 43.29 3.10
CA ASP A 49 -0.06 44.42 3.37
C ASP A 49 0.23 44.64 4.86
N THR A 50 -0.60 44.11 5.77
CA THR A 50 -0.35 44.14 7.23
C THR A 50 0.52 42.98 7.73
N ALA A 51 0.92 42.06 6.85
CA ALA A 51 1.72 40.88 7.16
C ALA A 51 3.23 41.08 6.89
N ILE A 52 3.81 42.21 7.31
CA ILE A 52 5.25 42.27 7.60
C ILE A 52 5.45 42.38 9.12
N PRO A 53 5.49 41.24 9.86
CA PRO A 53 5.86 41.25 11.27
C PRO A 53 7.38 41.07 11.41
N ASN A 54 8.01 42.09 12.00
CA ASN A 54 9.12 42.04 12.95
C ASN A 54 10.08 40.83 12.91
N ASP A 55 11.35 41.13 12.65
CA ASP A 55 12.54 40.25 12.48
C ASP A 55 12.98 39.42 13.72
N ASN A 56 12.05 38.86 14.51
CA ASN A 56 12.42 38.09 15.72
C ASN A 56 11.51 36.89 16.02
N ILE A 57 10.96 36.25 14.99
CA ILE A 57 10.26 34.97 15.12
C ILE A 57 11.24 33.85 14.72
N SER A 58 11.48 32.89 15.61
CA SER A 58 12.39 31.77 15.34
C SER A 58 11.93 30.99 14.11
N LEU A 59 12.88 30.54 13.28
CA LEU A 59 12.61 29.74 12.07
C LEU A 59 11.75 28.50 12.37
N ASP A 60 11.89 27.94 13.56
CA ASP A 60 11.12 26.78 14.02
C ASP A 60 9.66 27.11 14.35
N GLU A 61 9.37 28.34 14.78
CA GLU A 61 8.01 28.80 15.08
C GLU A 61 7.26 29.13 13.78
N ILE A 62 7.97 29.66 12.77
CA ILE A 62 7.43 29.81 11.41
C ILE A 62 7.16 28.43 10.79
N ARG A 63 8.06 27.46 10.96
CA ARG A 63 7.84 26.09 10.47
C ARG A 63 6.62 25.45 11.13
N ALA A 64 6.51 25.48 12.46
CA ALA A 64 5.38 24.91 13.18
C ALA A 64 4.04 25.54 12.78
N THR A 65 3.99 26.86 12.61
CA THR A 65 2.78 27.56 12.17
C THR A 65 2.42 27.24 10.71
N THR A 66 3.41 27.11 9.82
CA THR A 66 3.17 26.67 8.44
C THR A 66 2.72 25.21 8.35
N GLU A 67 3.27 24.31 9.15
CA GLU A 67 2.86 22.91 9.22
C GLU A 67 1.42 22.78 9.72
N MET A 68 1.06 23.49 10.80
CA MET A 68 -0.30 23.54 11.30
C MET A 68 -1.27 24.10 10.25
N ARG A 69 -0.87 25.13 9.51
CA ARG A 69 -1.70 25.69 8.43
C ARG A 69 -1.86 24.72 7.26
N ILE A 70 -0.80 24.00 6.89
CA ILE A 70 -0.83 22.96 5.86
C ILE A 70 -1.79 21.85 6.27
N ASP A 71 -1.76 21.41 7.52
CA ASP A 71 -2.63 20.34 8.00
C ASP A 71 -4.10 20.78 8.10
N MET A 72 -4.37 22.04 8.47
CA MET A 72 -5.71 22.62 8.36
C MET A 72 -6.21 22.66 6.91
N LEU A 73 -5.37 23.11 5.97
CA LEU A 73 -5.73 23.17 4.55
C LEU A 73 -5.97 21.79 3.95
N LYS A 74 -5.19 20.78 4.35
CA LYS A 74 -5.44 19.37 3.97
C LYS A 74 -6.79 18.91 4.48
N GLN A 75 -7.13 19.23 5.73
CA GLN A 75 -8.42 18.85 6.31
C GLN A 75 -9.58 19.54 5.59
N GLU A 76 -9.46 20.84 5.31
CA GLU A 76 -10.45 21.59 4.52
C GLU A 76 -10.61 21.00 3.12
N LEU A 77 -9.51 20.62 2.45
CA LEU A 77 -9.55 19.96 1.15
C LEU A 77 -10.25 18.59 1.22
N ILE A 78 -9.99 17.79 2.26
CA ILE A 78 -10.67 16.50 2.46
C ILE A 78 -12.18 16.72 2.64
N VAL A 79 -12.58 17.72 3.43
CA VAL A 79 -14.00 18.05 3.62
C VAL A 79 -14.62 18.52 2.31
N ALA A 80 -13.98 19.44 1.59
CA ALA A 80 -14.48 19.96 0.31
C ALA A 80 -14.61 18.86 -0.75
N THR A 81 -13.60 17.99 -0.89
CA THR A 81 -13.65 16.86 -1.82
C THR A 81 -14.74 15.86 -1.44
N SER A 82 -14.89 15.56 -0.14
CA SER A 82 -15.99 14.69 0.32
C SER A 82 -17.37 15.29 0.01
N LEU A 83 -17.55 16.59 0.21
CA LEU A 83 -18.80 17.28 -0.09
C LEU A 83 -19.11 17.23 -1.59
N GLU A 84 -18.12 17.45 -2.45
CA GLU A 84 -18.30 17.41 -3.90
C GLU A 84 -18.64 15.99 -4.39
N THR A 85 -18.03 14.95 -3.80
CA THR A 85 -18.39 13.57 -4.11
C THR A 85 -19.84 13.27 -3.73
N VAL A 86 -20.29 13.73 -2.56
CA VAL A 86 -21.70 13.57 -2.13
C VAL A 86 -22.63 14.32 -3.07
N ARG A 87 -22.31 15.57 -3.42
CA ARG A 87 -23.11 16.38 -4.34
C ARG A 87 -23.26 15.69 -5.70
N THR A 88 -22.16 15.20 -6.25
CA THR A 88 -22.16 14.45 -7.52
C THR A 88 -23.07 13.22 -7.42
N LYS A 89 -22.98 12.45 -6.34
CA LYS A 89 -23.82 11.27 -6.13
C LYS A 89 -25.30 11.59 -5.97
N VAL A 90 -25.64 12.71 -5.32
CA VAL A 90 -27.03 13.19 -5.21
C VAL A 90 -27.58 13.57 -6.59
N ILE A 91 -26.80 14.26 -7.43
CA ILE A 91 -27.19 14.61 -8.80
C ILE A 91 -27.37 13.35 -9.65
N ASP A 92 -26.43 12.40 -9.58
CA ASP A 92 -26.54 11.11 -10.28
C ASP A 92 -27.79 10.35 -9.85
N SER A 93 -28.07 10.33 -8.54
CA SER A 93 -29.26 9.70 -7.98
C SER A 93 -30.55 10.40 -8.43
N ALA A 94 -30.56 11.73 -8.50
CA ALA A 94 -31.71 12.50 -8.96
C ALA A 94 -31.99 12.26 -10.45
N HIS A 95 -30.95 12.17 -11.29
CA HIS A 95 -31.09 11.79 -12.70
C HIS A 95 -31.62 10.36 -12.86
N ALA A 96 -31.07 9.40 -12.11
CA ALA A 96 -31.57 8.03 -12.12
C ALA A 96 -33.05 7.96 -11.69
N TYR A 97 -33.42 8.67 -10.63
CA TYR A 97 -34.79 8.74 -10.15
C TYR A 97 -35.74 9.40 -11.16
N HIS A 98 -35.31 10.46 -11.85
CA HIS A 98 -36.10 11.10 -12.90
C HIS A 98 -36.40 10.14 -14.05
N ILE A 99 -35.41 9.33 -14.47
CA ILE A 99 -35.61 8.31 -15.52
C ILE A 99 -36.61 7.25 -15.06
N ILE A 100 -36.47 6.78 -13.81
CA ILE A 100 -37.38 5.79 -13.22
C ILE A 100 -38.81 6.35 -13.15
N LEU A 101 -39.00 7.55 -12.60
CA LEU A 101 -40.30 8.22 -12.57
C LEU A 101 -40.89 8.39 -13.97
N LYS A 102 -40.09 8.84 -14.94
CA LYS A 102 -40.55 9.02 -16.32
C LYS A 102 -40.97 7.69 -16.98
N SER A 103 -40.36 6.57 -16.60
CA SER A 103 -40.78 5.23 -17.03
C SER A 103 -42.00 4.69 -16.28
N LEU A 104 -42.25 5.13 -15.04
CA LEU A 104 -43.40 4.70 -14.24
C LEU A 104 -44.68 5.48 -14.56
N PHE A 105 -44.55 6.75 -14.96
CA PHE A 105 -45.67 7.68 -15.18
C PHE A 105 -45.99 7.95 -16.66
N LYS A 106 -45.44 7.18 -17.59
CA LYS A 106 -45.90 7.20 -18.99
C LYS A 106 -47.14 6.30 -19.10
N ASP A 107 -48.26 6.89 -19.54
CA ASP A 107 -49.60 6.29 -19.61
C ASP A 107 -49.75 5.01 -20.45
N ASP A 108 -48.67 4.41 -20.98
CA ASP A 108 -48.74 3.32 -21.95
C ASP A 108 -47.56 2.32 -21.83
N HIS A 109 -47.29 1.84 -20.61
CA HIS A 109 -46.25 0.83 -20.37
C HIS A 109 -46.82 -0.52 -19.93
N ASP A 110 -46.44 -1.57 -20.67
CA ASP A 110 -46.59 -2.96 -20.30
C ASP A 110 -45.98 -3.20 -18.91
N GLU A 111 -46.81 -3.27 -17.86
CA GLU A 111 -46.40 -3.54 -16.48
C GLU A 111 -45.45 -4.74 -16.35
N ARG A 112 -45.55 -5.70 -17.27
CA ARG A 112 -44.66 -6.87 -17.37
C ARG A 112 -43.23 -6.52 -17.75
N ALA A 113 -43.02 -5.56 -18.65
CA ALA A 113 -41.67 -5.13 -19.05
C ALA A 113 -40.98 -4.37 -17.92
N LEU A 114 -41.72 -3.54 -17.18
CA LEU A 114 -41.21 -2.86 -15.99
C LEU A 114 -40.88 -3.84 -14.87
N ALA A 115 -41.75 -4.82 -14.60
CA ALA A 115 -41.49 -5.87 -13.60
C ALA A 115 -40.23 -6.69 -13.95
N SER A 116 -40.04 -7.04 -15.24
CA SER A 116 -38.84 -7.74 -15.70
C SER A 116 -37.58 -6.91 -15.48
N ALA A 117 -37.60 -5.61 -15.81
CA ALA A 117 -36.45 -4.72 -15.61
C ALA A 117 -36.11 -4.51 -14.13
N ILE A 118 -37.12 -4.44 -13.25
CA ILE A 118 -36.92 -4.37 -11.79
C ILE A 118 -36.26 -5.66 -11.29
N GLN A 119 -36.71 -6.82 -11.78
CA GLN A 119 -36.14 -8.10 -11.37
C GLN A 119 -34.70 -8.29 -11.85
N GLU A 120 -34.38 -7.91 -13.10
CA GLU A 120 -33.01 -7.89 -13.61
C GLU A 120 -32.10 -6.97 -12.80
N ARG A 121 -32.60 -5.79 -12.41
CA ARG A 121 -31.88 -4.87 -11.52
C ARG A 121 -31.62 -5.52 -10.16
N ASP A 122 -32.63 -6.13 -9.56
CA ASP A 122 -32.52 -6.72 -8.23
C ASP A 122 -31.55 -7.92 -8.23
N ASP A 123 -31.55 -8.74 -9.28
CA ASP A 123 -30.58 -9.80 -9.48
C ASP A 123 -29.16 -9.26 -9.66
N ALA A 124 -28.97 -8.20 -10.44
CA ALA A 124 -27.67 -7.54 -10.61
C ALA A 124 -27.17 -6.92 -9.30
N VAL A 125 -28.05 -6.30 -8.51
CA VAL A 125 -27.73 -5.75 -7.20
C VAL A 125 -27.36 -6.86 -6.22
N SER A 126 -28.07 -7.98 -6.23
CA SER A 126 -27.74 -9.15 -5.40
C SER A 126 -26.35 -9.71 -5.72
N GLN A 127 -26.04 -9.87 -7.01
CA GLN A 127 -24.71 -10.29 -7.47
C GLN A 127 -23.62 -9.30 -7.06
N TYR A 128 -23.88 -7.99 -7.24
CA TYR A 128 -22.96 -6.95 -6.82
C TYR A 128 -22.68 -7.00 -5.31
N LEU A 129 -23.73 -7.13 -4.49
CA LEU A 129 -23.59 -7.22 -3.03
C LEU A 129 -22.81 -8.47 -2.62
N HIS A 130 -23.00 -9.59 -3.32
CA HIS A 130 -22.23 -10.80 -3.10
C HIS A 130 -20.73 -10.58 -3.37
N ILE A 131 -20.38 -10.06 -4.55
CA ILE A 131 -19.00 -9.75 -4.94
C ILE A 131 -18.40 -8.72 -3.98
N HIS A 132 -19.16 -7.70 -3.59
CA HIS A 132 -18.70 -6.69 -2.64
C HIS A 132 -18.36 -7.30 -1.28
N LYS A 133 -19.17 -8.25 -0.79
CA LYS A 133 -18.90 -8.97 0.46
C LYS A 133 -17.65 -9.85 0.35
N GLU A 134 -17.41 -10.50 -0.78
CA GLU A 134 -16.18 -11.25 -1.02
C GLU A 134 -14.96 -10.35 -1.09
N LEU A 135 -15.08 -9.18 -1.73
CA LEU A 135 -14.04 -8.17 -1.77
C LEU A 135 -13.70 -7.63 -0.37
N GLN A 136 -14.71 -7.42 0.48
CA GLN A 136 -14.48 -7.00 1.87
C GLN A 136 -13.74 -8.07 2.68
N ARG A 137 -14.09 -9.35 2.51
CA ARG A 137 -13.40 -10.47 3.16
C ARG A 137 -11.94 -10.56 2.71
N THR A 138 -11.70 -10.58 1.40
CA THR A 138 -10.33 -10.65 0.85
C THR A 138 -9.48 -9.45 1.27
N ARG A 139 -10.06 -8.24 1.35
CA ARG A 139 -9.36 -7.05 1.87
C ARG A 139 -9.02 -7.19 3.35
N HIS A 140 -9.91 -7.77 4.16
CA HIS A 140 -9.63 -8.05 5.56
C HIS A 140 -8.49 -9.05 5.71
N ASP A 141 -8.53 -10.16 4.97
CA ASP A 141 -7.50 -11.20 4.99
C ASP A 141 -6.13 -10.65 4.53
N LEU A 142 -6.12 -9.80 3.50
CA LEU A 142 -4.92 -9.10 3.04
C LEU A 142 -4.35 -8.21 4.14
N SER A 143 -5.21 -7.45 4.83
CA SER A 143 -4.79 -6.55 5.91
C SER A 143 -4.22 -7.34 7.10
N GLU A 144 -4.82 -8.49 7.45
CA GLU A 144 -4.31 -9.37 8.49
C GLU A 144 -2.95 -9.97 8.10
N THR A 145 -2.80 -10.38 6.84
CA THR A 145 -1.55 -10.94 6.30
C THR A 145 -0.44 -9.89 6.25
N GLN A 146 -0.76 -8.66 5.86
CA GLN A 146 0.18 -7.53 5.90
C GLN A 146 0.64 -7.26 7.34
N ARG A 147 -0.28 -7.27 8.31
CA ARG A 147 0.08 -7.11 9.72
C ARG A 147 1.02 -8.21 10.21
N LYS A 148 0.70 -9.48 9.93
CA LYS A 148 1.58 -10.61 10.26
C LYS A 148 2.96 -10.49 9.61
N THR A 149 3.02 -9.96 8.38
CA THR A 149 4.29 -9.75 7.68
C THR A 149 5.14 -8.68 8.35
N LEU A 150 4.53 -7.57 8.78
CA LEU A 150 5.21 -6.53 9.54
C LEU A 150 5.72 -7.05 10.89
N ASP A 151 4.88 -7.80 11.62
CA ASP A 151 5.27 -8.40 12.90
C ASP A 151 6.48 -9.35 12.72
N LEU A 152 6.48 -10.19 11.67
CA LEU A 152 7.60 -11.07 11.33
C LEU A 152 8.85 -10.30 10.88
N GLN A 153 8.70 -9.17 10.18
CA GLN A 153 9.82 -8.32 9.81
C GLN A 153 10.48 -7.69 11.05
N ASP A 154 9.67 -7.27 12.02
CA ASP A 154 10.16 -6.73 13.29
C ASP A 154 10.87 -7.81 14.13
N GLU A 155 10.32 -9.02 14.19
CA GLU A 155 10.99 -10.17 14.81
C GLU A 155 12.31 -10.51 14.14
N ASN A 156 12.34 -10.59 12.80
CA ASN A 156 13.57 -10.82 12.04
C ASN A 156 14.61 -9.72 12.30
N ARG A 157 14.17 -8.47 12.40
CA ARG A 157 15.07 -7.35 12.71
C ARG A 157 15.66 -7.48 14.11
N LYS A 158 14.88 -7.89 15.11
CA LYS A 158 15.37 -8.15 16.48
C LYS A 158 16.37 -9.30 16.49
N VAL A 159 16.09 -10.41 15.80
CA VAL A 159 17.02 -11.55 15.71
C VAL A 159 18.32 -11.15 15.02
N LEU A 160 18.24 -10.38 13.93
CA LEU A 160 19.44 -9.87 13.24
C LEU A 160 20.26 -8.93 14.13
N GLN A 161 19.62 -8.10 14.96
CA GLN A 161 20.31 -7.27 15.94
C GLN A 161 21.05 -8.14 16.96
N LEU A 162 20.38 -9.13 17.56
CA LEU A 162 21.01 -10.06 18.50
C LEU A 162 22.20 -10.80 17.88
N LEU A 163 22.07 -11.28 16.64
CA LEU A 163 23.16 -11.94 15.92
C LEU A 163 24.32 -10.98 15.64
N SER A 164 24.01 -9.72 15.32
CA SER A 164 25.05 -8.71 15.08
C SER A 164 25.80 -8.33 16.36
N ASP A 165 25.10 -8.29 17.49
CA ASP A 165 25.67 -8.03 18.80
C ASP A 165 26.53 -9.21 19.25
N GLU A 166 26.05 -10.44 19.12
CA GLU A 166 26.82 -11.66 19.41
C GLU A 166 28.05 -11.79 18.48
N SER A 167 27.91 -11.45 17.19
CA SER A 167 29.05 -11.41 16.26
C SER A 167 30.08 -10.34 16.65
N ARG A 168 29.64 -9.19 17.16
CA ARG A 168 30.52 -8.13 17.65
C ARG A 168 31.23 -8.58 18.92
N GLU A 169 30.51 -9.16 19.88
CA GLU A 169 31.08 -9.72 21.11
C GLU A 169 32.08 -10.84 20.79
N ALA A 170 31.77 -11.74 19.86
CA ALA A 170 32.71 -12.78 19.41
C ALA A 170 33.96 -12.19 18.73
N LYS A 171 33.82 -11.11 17.94
CA LYS A 171 34.96 -10.39 17.34
C LYS A 171 35.79 -9.65 18.38
N GLU A 172 35.17 -9.09 19.42
CA GLU A 172 35.86 -8.41 20.51
C GLU A 172 36.54 -9.40 21.46
N ALA A 173 35.91 -10.53 21.76
CA ALA A 173 36.50 -11.67 22.46
C ALA A 173 37.68 -12.29 21.68
N SER A 174 37.58 -12.34 20.35
CA SER A 174 38.68 -12.75 19.46
C SER A 174 39.84 -11.74 19.41
N LYS A 175 39.58 -10.45 19.64
CA LYS A 175 40.64 -9.42 19.68
C LYS A 175 41.33 -9.35 21.04
N THR A 176 40.62 -9.68 22.11
CA THR A 176 41.13 -9.68 23.49
C THR A 176 41.80 -11.00 23.88
N THR A 177 41.35 -12.12 23.29
CA THR A 177 41.95 -13.45 23.52
C THR A 177 43.00 -13.74 22.43
N ASP A 178 44.20 -13.19 22.61
CA ASP A 178 45.46 -13.65 22.00
C ASP A 178 45.37 -14.19 20.57
N THR A 179 45.40 -13.28 19.61
CA THR A 179 45.71 -13.58 18.20
C THR A 179 46.98 -14.42 18.08
N SER A 180 47.92 -14.30 19.03
CA SER A 180 49.13 -15.14 19.12
C SER A 180 48.84 -16.57 19.59
N ALA A 181 48.14 -16.76 20.71
CA ALA A 181 47.91 -18.09 21.28
C ALA A 181 46.96 -18.94 20.43
N ASN A 182 45.93 -18.33 19.83
CA ASN A 182 44.99 -19.05 18.97
C ASN A 182 45.59 -19.35 17.58
N GLN A 183 46.40 -18.45 17.02
CA GLN A 183 47.18 -18.75 15.81
C GLN A 183 48.25 -19.81 16.06
N GLN A 184 48.87 -19.83 17.26
CA GLN A 184 49.88 -20.83 17.60
C GLN A 184 49.25 -22.19 17.87
N LYS A 185 48.07 -22.26 18.49
CA LYS A 185 47.30 -23.51 18.62
C LYS A 185 46.87 -24.04 17.26
N THR A 186 46.32 -23.20 16.38
CA THR A 186 45.91 -23.63 15.03
C THR A 186 47.10 -24.03 14.16
N LYS A 187 48.26 -23.38 14.28
CA LYS A 187 49.51 -23.81 13.61
C LYS A 187 50.01 -25.16 14.12
N LYS A 188 50.07 -25.37 15.45
CA LYS A 188 50.46 -26.65 16.05
C LYS A 188 49.53 -27.78 15.62
N MET A 189 48.23 -27.53 15.61
CA MET A 189 47.22 -28.52 15.20
C MET A 189 47.35 -28.85 13.71
N LYS A 190 47.64 -27.87 12.85
CA LYS A 190 47.95 -28.11 11.42
C LYS A 190 49.26 -28.89 11.23
N GLU A 191 50.28 -28.63 12.04
CA GLU A 191 51.55 -29.36 11.98
C GLU A 191 51.40 -30.82 12.45
N GLU A 192 50.60 -31.06 13.49
CA GLU A 192 50.27 -32.41 13.95
C GLU A 192 49.46 -33.19 12.90
N LEU A 193 48.49 -32.53 12.27
CA LEU A 193 47.68 -33.15 11.21
C LEU A 193 48.53 -33.52 9.98
N LYS A 194 49.49 -32.65 9.59
CA LYS A 194 50.49 -32.98 8.56
C LYS A 194 51.37 -34.16 8.96
N LYS A 195 51.83 -34.23 10.21
CA LYS A 195 52.61 -35.37 10.71
C LYS A 195 51.81 -36.68 10.66
N ILE A 196 50.53 -36.63 11.00
CA ILE A 196 49.64 -37.81 10.93
C ILE A 196 49.42 -38.21 9.47
N MET A 197 49.19 -37.27 8.57
CA MET A 197 49.00 -37.53 7.15
C MET A 197 50.26 -38.15 6.50
N ILE A 198 51.45 -37.66 6.85
CA ILE A 198 52.73 -38.24 6.42
C ILE A 198 52.88 -39.68 6.94
N LYS A 199 52.57 -39.92 8.22
CA LYS A 199 52.62 -41.28 8.79
C LYS A 199 51.64 -42.22 8.12
N TYR A 200 50.44 -41.73 7.81
CA TYR A 200 49.43 -42.50 7.10
C TYR A 200 49.88 -42.84 5.68
N ASN A 201 50.43 -41.88 4.93
CA ASN A 201 50.95 -42.13 3.58
C ASN A 201 52.12 -43.13 3.60
N VAL A 202 53.04 -43.02 4.56
CA VAL A 202 54.12 -44.03 4.74
C VAL A 202 53.54 -45.41 5.05
N LEU A 203 52.56 -45.52 5.94
CA LEU A 203 51.92 -46.79 6.27
C LEU A 203 51.18 -47.37 5.06
N ALA A 204 50.51 -46.53 4.28
CA ALA A 204 49.80 -46.92 3.07
C ALA A 204 50.77 -47.50 2.02
N ASN A 205 51.90 -46.83 1.77
CA ASN A 205 52.92 -47.31 0.84
C ASN A 205 53.57 -48.62 1.31
N VAL A 206 53.82 -48.77 2.61
CA VAL A 206 54.35 -50.02 3.17
C VAL A 206 53.34 -51.16 3.01
N LEU A 207 52.05 -50.91 3.26
CA LEU A 207 51.00 -51.91 3.11
C LEU A 207 50.77 -52.30 1.66
N GLN A 208 50.82 -51.35 0.73
CA GLN A 208 50.80 -51.61 -0.71
C GLN A 208 52.01 -52.44 -1.15
N GLY A 209 53.21 -52.09 -0.69
CA GLY A 209 54.44 -52.87 -0.96
C GLY A 209 54.36 -54.29 -0.43
N LEU A 210 53.88 -54.47 0.81
CA LEU A 210 53.69 -55.80 1.41
C LEU A 210 52.64 -56.62 0.67
N LEU A 211 51.53 -56.00 0.24
CA LEU A 211 50.50 -56.69 -0.54
C LEU A 211 51.04 -57.15 -1.90
N LEU A 212 51.82 -56.31 -2.58
CA LEU A 212 52.47 -56.64 -3.85
C LEU A 212 53.53 -57.75 -3.71
N GLU A 213 54.30 -57.74 -2.64
CA GLU A 213 55.32 -58.77 -2.37
C GLU A 213 54.73 -60.08 -1.82
N SER A 214 53.55 -60.05 -1.21
CA SER A 214 52.92 -61.22 -0.59
C SER A 214 52.42 -62.29 -1.57
N ASN A 215 52.51 -62.04 -2.89
CA ASN A 215 52.07 -62.94 -3.96
C ASN A 215 50.60 -63.41 -3.81
N VAL A 216 49.78 -62.62 -3.11
CA VAL A 216 48.34 -62.81 -2.96
C VAL A 216 47.64 -62.19 -4.17
N ASP A 217 46.64 -62.87 -4.73
CA ASP A 217 45.88 -62.40 -5.89
C ASP A 217 44.85 -61.31 -5.49
N TRP A 218 45.36 -60.13 -5.18
CA TRP A 218 44.59 -58.98 -4.70
C TRP A 218 43.70 -58.33 -5.76
N ALA A 219 43.93 -58.62 -7.05
CA ALA A 219 43.15 -58.05 -8.14
C ALA A 219 41.78 -58.74 -8.31
N ASN A 220 41.69 -60.02 -7.93
CA ASN A 220 40.48 -60.81 -8.02
C ASN A 220 39.70 -60.89 -6.70
N ASP A 221 40.29 -60.48 -5.58
CA ASP A 221 39.61 -60.39 -4.28
C ASP A 221 38.99 -58.98 -4.08
N PRO A 222 37.66 -58.86 -4.01
CA PRO A 222 36.98 -57.58 -3.80
C PRO A 222 37.43 -56.83 -2.54
N HIS A 223 37.83 -57.56 -1.49
CA HIS A 223 38.21 -56.98 -0.21
C HIS A 223 39.57 -56.28 -0.30
N PHE A 224 40.55 -56.91 -0.94
CA PHE A 224 41.89 -56.33 -1.10
C PHE A 224 41.91 -55.20 -2.14
N LEU A 225 41.08 -55.30 -3.18
CA LEU A 225 40.89 -54.23 -4.16
C LEU A 225 40.33 -52.95 -3.51
N GLU A 226 39.32 -53.09 -2.63
CA GLU A 226 38.74 -51.94 -1.91
C GLU A 226 39.76 -51.28 -0.98
N VAL A 227 40.57 -52.08 -0.28
CA VAL A 227 41.64 -51.58 0.59
C VAL A 227 42.71 -50.83 -0.23
N MET A 228 43.16 -51.39 -1.37
CA MET A 228 44.09 -50.71 -2.28
C MET A 228 43.54 -49.37 -2.80
N LEU A 229 42.28 -49.34 -3.24
CA LEU A 229 41.65 -48.12 -3.73
C LEU A 229 41.53 -47.04 -2.63
N LYS A 230 41.15 -47.41 -1.40
CA LYS A 230 41.08 -46.49 -0.27
C LYS A 230 42.44 -45.92 0.14
N LEU A 231 43.51 -46.70 -0.03
CA LEU A 231 44.87 -46.25 0.24
C LEU A 231 45.38 -45.26 -0.83
N GLN A 232 44.88 -45.35 -2.07
CA GLN A 232 45.30 -44.48 -3.19
C GLN A 232 44.56 -43.13 -3.23
N HIS A 233 43.32 -43.04 -2.75
CA HIS A 233 42.49 -41.80 -2.79
C HIS A 233 42.80 -40.79 -1.67
N SER A 234 43.91 -40.95 -0.95
CA SER A 234 44.27 -40.06 0.18
C SER A 234 45.20 -38.90 -0.23
N ASP A 235 45.50 -38.76 -1.52
CA ASP A 235 46.46 -37.79 -2.07
C ASP A 235 45.81 -36.61 -2.86
N GLU A 236 44.47 -36.47 -2.85
CA GLU A 236 43.75 -35.24 -3.30
C GLU A 236 43.21 -34.44 -2.10
#